data_AF-A0A914LM36-F1
#
_entry.id   AF-A0A914LM36-F1
#
_cell.length_a   1.000
_cell.length_b   1.000
_cell.length_c   1.000
_cell.angle_alpha   90.00
_cell.angle_beta   90.00
_cell.angle_gamma   90.00
#
_symmetry.space_group_name_H-M   'P 1'
#
loop_
_entity.id
_entity.type
_entity.pdbx_description
1 polymer ?
#
loop_
_entity_poly.entity_id
_entity_poly.type
_entity_poly.pdbx_seq_one_letter_code
_entity_poly.pdbx_strand_id
1 'polypeptide(L)'
;MAKAENNDSDVKPSSSNEASSIWSQHVADNGRIYFYNKVTKVSSWTKPDELKTSEEKEKSVWREYKTPEGKTYYYNTVTKITTWTKPEILNEVKDEKPEPAQNTPNSEIEKAMEATLMAFDGKSEDKKKNKVEEPKKEEPEDEQEINLKKRQIDVFREMLQEKANDRRINTNMSWEQASKYIQHDVRFKLLPKVSEKKQIFSAWKIQRSKDERHERRTAIKKAKENLEEWLMSNVRMKPTLRYHKAEKYFADEHLWRAVSDVERREIFDDVKKAIIKLDAEQKKVTKERNIKTLGDILEGMDDIDHTTTWAQAQRILIENPDFARDTILQGMDKEDALIVFQNHIKSAEGHYLKEKQNEALRIKRSERKTREQFIQFLSELFERGLITPTSTWASLYPTISADRRFENMLLTTGSTSLDLFKFYVEDLKNQFYTDKKIVKEILVQKEIVLKDSVAFDHFQQWIREHPKGKKISTNSLKFCYYSLCDKAIEKVKESEREMDKKKKKLEESFINLLQSITPPIEPETEWEQILELIKDEEPYKAIEDDQLKEQLFNFYIRSIQEACGHFHGPTKANSTTTSSSKKKKEKKKKKRKSEEDHEDDRERKPKKSKKKKKESSSDEE
;
A
#
# COMPACT_ATOMS: atom_id res chain seq x y z
N MET A 1 22.24 -0.24 5.20
CA MET A 1 21.22 0.69 4.67
C MET A 1 20.14 -0.13 4.01
N ALA A 2 18.88 0.22 4.28
CA ALA A 2 17.72 -0.64 4.19
C ALA A 2 16.83 -0.36 2.96
N LYS A 3 15.86 -1.26 2.77
CA LYS A 3 14.51 -1.13 2.17
C LYS A 3 14.30 -1.43 0.67
N ALA A 4 13.64 -2.55 0.42
CA ALA A 4 12.27 -2.62 -0.11
C ALA A 4 11.48 -3.52 0.89
N GLU A 5 10.16 -3.52 1.10
CA GLU A 5 8.99 -3.30 0.26
C GLU A 5 7.81 -2.81 1.15
N ASN A 6 6.79 -2.20 0.55
CA ASN A 6 5.51 -1.88 1.17
C ASN A 6 4.38 -2.19 0.17
N ASN A 7 3.41 -2.97 0.62
CA ASN A 7 2.01 -3.14 0.16
C ASN A 7 1.38 -4.01 1.27
N ASP A 8 0.17 -3.85 1.78
CA ASP A 8 -1.07 -3.23 1.32
C ASP A 8 -2.03 -3.16 2.54
N SER A 9 -3.16 -2.49 2.35
CA SER A 9 -4.48 -2.70 2.99
C SER A 9 -4.94 -1.84 4.19
N ASP A 10 -6.05 -1.15 3.89
CA ASP A 10 -7.26 -0.90 4.69
C ASP A 10 -7.18 -0.24 6.08
N VAL A 11 -7.57 1.03 6.09
CA VAL A 11 -7.96 1.77 7.30
C VAL A 11 -9.49 1.83 7.38
N LYS A 12 -10.06 1.14 8.38
CA LYS A 12 -11.34 1.48 9.01
C LYS A 12 -11.14 1.77 10.51
N PRO A 13 -11.94 2.66 11.12
CA PRO A 13 -11.66 3.21 12.44
C PRO A 13 -12.36 2.41 13.55
N SER A 14 -11.62 2.02 14.60
CA SER A 14 -12.23 1.62 15.88
C SER A 14 -11.25 1.79 17.05
N SER A 15 -11.05 3.02 17.54
CA SER A 15 -10.11 3.30 18.64
C SER A 15 -10.78 3.80 19.92
N SER A 16 -12.03 3.45 20.20
CA SER A 16 -12.72 3.86 21.44
C SER A 16 -12.99 2.72 22.43
N ASN A 17 -12.85 1.44 22.04
CA ASN A 17 -13.21 0.30 22.89
C ASN A 17 -12.02 -0.46 23.53
N GLU A 18 -10.78 -0.17 23.14
CA GLU A 18 -9.58 -0.84 23.72
C GLU A 18 -9.07 -0.18 25.00
N ALA A 19 -9.25 1.14 25.16
CA ALA A 19 -8.75 1.89 26.32
C ALA A 19 -9.46 1.52 27.64
N SER A 20 -10.76 1.20 27.58
CA SER A 20 -11.55 0.66 28.69
C SER A 20 -11.14 -0.77 29.08
N SER A 21 -10.42 -1.48 28.20
CA SER A 21 -9.99 -2.85 28.42
C SER A 21 -8.68 -2.94 29.23
N ILE A 22 -7.81 -1.93 29.11
CA ILE A 22 -6.46 -1.88 29.71
C ILE A 22 -6.48 -1.35 31.15
N TRP A 23 -7.33 -0.37 31.46
CA TRP A 23 -7.46 0.23 32.79
C TRP A 23 -8.80 -0.14 33.44
N SER A 24 -8.78 -0.70 34.65
CA SER A 24 -9.99 -1.03 35.42
C SER A 24 -10.16 -0.15 36.66
N GLN A 25 -11.40 0.23 36.95
CA GLN A 25 -11.76 1.01 38.13
C GLN A 25 -12.07 0.09 39.31
N HIS A 26 -11.45 0.35 40.46
CA HIS A 26 -11.64 -0.39 41.70
C HIS A 26 -11.89 0.55 42.88
N VAL A 27 -12.64 0.11 43.88
CA VAL A 27 -12.93 0.86 45.11
C VAL A 27 -12.10 0.24 46.24
N ALA A 28 -11.29 1.05 46.91
CA ALA A 28 -10.53 0.62 48.09
C ALA A 28 -11.40 0.60 49.35
N ASP A 29 -10.92 -0.04 50.42
CA ASP A 29 -11.66 -0.27 51.67
C ASP A 29 -12.08 1.03 52.39
N ASN A 30 -11.51 2.17 52.01
CA ASN A 30 -11.86 3.52 52.48
C ASN A 30 -12.88 4.24 51.58
N GLY A 31 -13.48 3.53 50.61
CA GLY A 31 -14.46 4.08 49.66
C GLY A 31 -13.85 4.93 48.53
N ARG A 32 -12.52 5.09 48.47
CA ARG A 32 -11.87 5.85 47.39
C ARG A 32 -11.64 4.99 46.16
N ILE A 33 -11.94 5.56 45.01
CA ILE A 33 -11.77 4.92 43.70
C ILE A 33 -10.30 5.04 43.27
N TYR A 34 -9.71 3.94 42.81
CA TYR A 34 -8.41 3.92 42.13
C TYR A 34 -8.49 3.16 40.81
N PHE A 35 -7.61 3.50 39.89
CA PHE A 35 -7.54 2.93 38.55
C PHE A 35 -6.31 2.02 38.46
N TYR A 36 -6.51 0.79 38.00
CA TYR A 36 -5.46 -0.22 37.91
C TYR A 36 -5.19 -0.56 36.45
N ASN A 37 -3.94 -0.40 36.01
CA ASN A 37 -3.52 -0.80 34.68
C ASN A 37 -3.17 -2.30 34.66
N LYS A 38 -3.93 -3.09 33.90
CA LYS A 38 -3.78 -4.55 33.86
C LYS A 38 -2.47 -5.00 33.21
N VAL A 39 -1.90 -4.18 32.32
CA VAL A 39 -0.69 -4.45 31.54
C VAL A 39 0.55 -4.05 32.32
N THR A 40 0.58 -2.83 32.88
CA THR A 40 1.76 -2.32 33.61
C THR A 40 1.77 -2.67 35.09
N LYS A 41 0.66 -3.23 35.61
CA LYS A 41 0.46 -3.61 37.03
C LYS A 41 0.56 -2.44 38.02
N VAL A 42 0.43 -1.20 37.55
CA VAL A 42 0.47 0.02 38.37
C VAL A 42 -0.94 0.47 38.73
N SER A 43 -1.15 0.87 39.99
CA SER A 43 -2.37 1.54 40.46
C SER A 43 -2.17 3.05 40.56
N SER A 44 -3.15 3.83 40.12
CA SER A 44 -3.18 5.29 40.23
C SER A 44 -4.49 5.75 40.87
N TRP A 45 -4.40 6.71 41.78
CA TRP A 45 -5.57 7.34 42.41
C TRP A 45 -6.19 8.46 41.56
N THR A 46 -5.58 8.78 40.42
CA THR A 46 -6.06 9.76 39.45
C THR A 46 -6.45 9.07 38.14
N LYS A 47 -7.58 9.49 37.55
CA LYS A 47 -8.13 8.92 36.30
C LYS A 47 -7.11 9.11 35.16
N PRO A 48 -6.55 8.02 34.59
CA PRO A 48 -5.54 8.08 33.53
C PRO A 48 -6.04 8.81 32.27
N ASP A 49 -5.14 9.50 31.56
CA ASP A 49 -5.48 10.33 30.39
C ASP A 49 -6.07 9.54 29.21
N GLU A 50 -5.85 8.22 29.18
CA GLU A 50 -6.42 7.28 28.21
C GLU A 50 -7.91 6.98 28.46
N LEU A 51 -8.41 7.23 29.67
CA LEU A 51 -9.82 7.07 30.06
C LEU A 51 -10.60 8.40 30.10
N LYS A 52 -9.95 9.55 29.84
CA LYS A 52 -10.61 10.86 29.76
C LYS A 52 -11.27 11.04 28.39
N THR A 53 -12.55 11.42 28.36
CA THR A 53 -13.28 11.77 27.12
C THR A 53 -12.69 13.04 26.50
N SER A 54 -12.86 13.28 25.19
CA SER A 54 -12.35 14.48 24.49
C SER A 54 -12.76 15.78 25.22
N GLU A 55 -13.98 15.85 25.73
CA GLU A 55 -14.50 17.00 26.48
C GLU A 55 -13.82 17.20 27.85
N GLU A 56 -13.41 16.12 28.50
CA GLU A 56 -12.72 16.13 29.80
C GLU A 56 -11.24 16.50 29.65
N LYS A 57 -10.63 16.19 28.49
CA LYS A 57 -9.30 16.67 28.12
C LYS A 57 -9.30 18.18 27.84
N GLU A 58 -10.30 18.70 27.13
CA GLU A 58 -10.41 20.14 26.83
C GLU A 58 -10.65 21.00 28.09
N LYS A 59 -11.40 20.48 29.08
CA LYS A 59 -11.56 21.13 30.40
C LYS A 59 -10.25 21.27 31.17
N SER A 60 -9.32 20.32 31.05
CA SER A 60 -8.03 20.33 31.78
C SER A 60 -7.00 21.34 31.25
N VAL A 61 -7.27 21.93 30.08
CA VAL A 61 -6.34 22.83 29.38
C VAL A 61 -6.43 24.27 29.87
N TRP A 62 -7.55 24.66 30.48
CA TRP A 62 -7.79 26.02 30.99
C TRP A 62 -7.37 26.16 32.45
N ARG A 63 -6.56 27.17 32.77
CA ARG A 63 -6.13 27.51 34.13
C ARG A 63 -6.70 28.86 34.56
N GLU A 64 -7.21 28.94 35.79
CA GLU A 64 -7.68 30.19 36.39
C GLU A 64 -6.53 30.89 37.12
N TYR A 65 -6.33 32.17 36.83
CA TYR A 65 -5.34 33.02 37.47
C TYR A 65 -6.00 34.27 38.04
N LYS A 66 -5.47 34.77 39.16
CA LYS A 66 -5.94 36.00 39.82
C LYS A 66 -4.90 37.10 39.69
N THR A 67 -5.34 38.28 39.30
CA THR A 67 -4.53 39.50 39.33
C THR A 67 -4.39 40.03 40.76
N PRO A 68 -3.35 40.83 41.07
CA PRO A 68 -3.18 41.45 42.40
C PRO A 68 -4.34 42.38 42.79
N GLU A 69 -5.17 42.80 41.83
CA GLU A 69 -6.40 43.58 42.03
C GLU A 69 -7.65 42.71 42.27
N GLY A 70 -7.49 41.39 42.41
CA GLY A 70 -8.56 40.45 42.76
C GLY A 70 -9.44 39.96 41.60
N LYS A 71 -9.19 40.40 40.36
CA LYS A 71 -9.93 39.95 39.16
C LYS A 71 -9.37 38.64 38.62
N THR A 72 -10.24 37.66 38.38
CA THR A 72 -9.93 36.35 37.81
C THR A 72 -9.91 36.40 36.28
N TYR A 73 -8.94 35.75 35.65
CA TYR A 73 -8.88 35.52 34.21
C TYR A 73 -8.52 34.07 33.90
N TYR A 74 -9.01 33.57 32.76
CA TYR A 74 -8.85 32.18 32.34
C TYR A 74 -7.82 32.11 31.21
N TYR A 75 -6.81 31.27 31.38
CA TYR A 75 -5.72 31.09 30.43
C TYR A 75 -5.74 29.69 29.84
N ASN A 76 -5.90 29.60 28.52
CA ASN A 76 -5.79 28.35 27.79
C ASN A 76 -4.31 28.02 27.58
N THR A 77 -3.85 26.91 28.17
CA THR A 77 -2.43 26.55 28.15
C THR A 77 -1.92 26.07 26.80
N VAL A 78 -2.82 25.62 25.91
CA VAL A 78 -2.54 25.11 24.56
C VAL A 78 -2.65 26.23 23.53
N THR A 79 -3.75 26.99 23.52
CA THR A 79 -3.95 28.07 22.52
C THR A 79 -3.29 29.39 22.92
N LYS A 80 -2.79 29.51 24.16
CA LYS A 80 -2.15 30.72 24.71
C LYS A 80 -3.06 31.95 24.78
N ILE A 81 -4.37 31.76 24.70
CA ILE A 81 -5.37 32.83 24.75
C ILE A 81 -5.80 33.06 26.20
N THR A 82 -5.88 34.32 26.62
CA THR A 82 -6.46 34.76 27.90
C THR A 82 -7.85 35.34 27.69
N THR A 83 -8.82 34.91 28.48
CA THR A 83 -10.18 35.47 28.47
C THR A 83 -10.59 35.92 29.86
N TRP A 84 -11.18 37.11 29.96
CA TRP A 84 -11.72 37.65 31.22
C TRP A 84 -13.12 37.12 31.52
N THR A 85 -13.78 36.56 30.52
CA THR A 85 -15.05 35.83 30.60
C THR A 85 -14.79 34.33 30.63
N LYS A 86 -15.50 33.62 31.52
CA LYS A 86 -15.38 32.17 31.73
C LYS A 86 -15.84 31.43 30.46
N PRO A 87 -14.97 30.64 29.79
CA PRO A 87 -15.32 29.94 28.55
C PRO A 87 -16.48 28.94 28.74
N GLU A 88 -17.38 28.84 27.75
CA GLU A 88 -18.61 28.01 27.74
C GLU A 88 -18.37 26.55 28.21
N ILE A 89 -17.23 25.98 27.81
CA ILE A 89 -16.80 24.60 28.09
C ILE A 89 -16.59 24.34 29.61
N LEU A 90 -16.40 25.39 30.42
CA LEU A 90 -16.29 25.33 31.88
C LEU A 90 -17.63 25.51 32.61
N ASN A 91 -18.76 25.67 31.91
CA ASN A 91 -20.07 25.96 32.53
C ASN A 91 -20.92 24.72 32.85
N GLU A 92 -20.61 23.54 32.31
CA GLU A 92 -21.47 22.36 32.51
C GLU A 92 -21.23 21.54 33.78
N VAL A 93 -20.43 22.02 34.75
CA VAL A 93 -20.42 21.41 36.09
C VAL A 93 -20.30 22.49 37.15
N LYS A 94 -21.43 23.14 37.48
CA LYS A 94 -21.67 23.79 38.76
C LYS A 94 -23.18 23.77 39.03
N ASP A 95 -23.68 22.60 39.41
CA ASP A 95 -24.77 22.54 40.38
C ASP A 95 -24.17 22.03 41.70
N GLU A 96 -24.66 22.62 42.79
CA GLU A 96 -24.30 22.42 44.21
C GLU A 96 -23.12 23.24 44.79
N LYS A 97 -23.35 24.54 45.03
CA LYS A 97 -23.57 25.11 46.38
C LYS A 97 -23.74 26.66 46.32
N PRO A 98 -24.46 27.26 47.29
CA PRO A 98 -25.03 28.60 47.19
C PRO A 98 -24.10 29.70 47.73
N GLU A 99 -24.31 30.94 47.25
CA GLU A 99 -24.40 32.22 47.99
C GLU A 99 -24.13 33.44 47.06
N PRO A 100 -24.61 34.68 47.34
CA PRO A 100 -25.37 35.14 48.51
C PRO A 100 -26.77 35.66 48.15
N ALA A 101 -27.70 35.46 49.08
CA ALA A 101 -29.01 36.09 49.06
C ALA A 101 -28.89 37.56 49.46
N GLN A 102 -29.49 38.45 48.66
CA GLN A 102 -30.10 39.65 49.22
C GLN A 102 -31.50 39.28 49.71
N ASN A 103 -31.74 39.65 50.97
CA ASN A 103 -32.85 39.27 51.83
C ASN A 103 -34.26 39.35 51.20
N THR A 104 -34.96 38.21 51.13
CA THR A 104 -36.40 38.15 51.43
C THR A 104 -36.71 36.84 52.18
N PRO A 105 -37.46 36.86 53.30
CA PRO A 105 -37.60 35.71 54.20
C PRO A 105 -38.60 34.62 53.73
N ASN A 106 -39.05 34.66 52.46
CA ASN A 106 -40.12 33.77 51.97
C ASN A 106 -39.64 32.53 51.18
N SER A 107 -38.38 32.43 50.76
CA SER A 107 -37.93 31.33 49.88
C SER A 107 -37.49 30.06 50.60
N GLU A 108 -37.03 30.13 51.85
CA GLU A 108 -36.53 28.96 52.59
C GLU A 108 -37.67 28.16 53.23
N ILE A 109 -38.73 28.86 53.67
CA ILE A 109 -39.95 28.24 54.18
C ILE A 109 -40.69 27.49 53.07
N GLU A 110 -40.74 28.05 51.85
CA GLU A 110 -41.32 27.37 50.67
C GLU A 110 -40.52 26.14 50.25
N LYS A 111 -39.17 26.20 50.28
CA LYS A 111 -38.29 25.08 49.94
C LYS A 111 -38.34 23.95 50.98
N ALA A 112 -38.44 24.30 52.28
CA ALA A 112 -38.63 23.33 53.37
C ALA A 112 -40.02 22.67 53.34
N MET A 113 -41.05 23.43 52.96
CA MET A 113 -42.41 22.93 52.83
C MET A 113 -42.60 22.05 51.58
N GLU A 114 -41.88 22.33 50.50
CA GLU A 114 -41.81 21.50 49.29
C GLU A 114 -41.08 20.16 49.51
N ALA A 115 -39.97 20.17 50.27
CA ALA A 115 -39.29 18.95 50.69
C ALA A 115 -40.16 18.05 51.61
N THR A 116 -40.98 18.68 52.46
CA THR A 116 -41.92 17.96 53.34
C THR A 116 -43.09 17.34 52.56
N LEU A 117 -43.49 17.94 51.44
CA LEU A 117 -44.53 17.41 50.55
C LEU A 117 -44.04 16.24 49.68
N MET A 118 -42.79 16.29 49.20
CA MET A 118 -42.16 15.19 48.45
C MET A 118 -41.90 13.96 49.33
N ALA A 119 -41.65 14.15 50.62
CA ALA A 119 -41.49 13.06 51.58
C ALA A 119 -42.79 12.25 51.83
N PHE A 120 -43.97 12.76 51.47
CA PHE A 120 -45.26 12.09 51.66
C PHE A 120 -45.68 11.18 50.48
N ASP A 121 -44.97 11.23 49.34
CA ASP A 121 -45.43 10.59 48.09
C ASP A 121 -44.55 9.49 47.49
N GLY A 122 -43.58 8.93 48.23
CA GLY A 122 -42.71 7.86 47.73
C GLY A 122 -42.85 6.52 48.45
N LYS A 123 -43.46 5.52 47.80
CA LYS A 123 -43.19 4.09 48.07
C LYS A 123 -41.77 3.79 47.60
N SER A 124 -40.94 3.20 48.47
CA SER A 124 -39.61 2.66 48.10
C SER A 124 -39.53 1.18 48.49
N GLU A 125 -39.33 0.30 47.51
CA GLU A 125 -38.84 -1.07 47.74
C GLU A 125 -37.31 -1.08 47.90
N ASP A 126 -36.90 -1.59 49.06
CA ASP A 126 -35.74 -2.42 49.43
C ASP A 126 -34.42 -2.47 48.61
N LYS A 127 -33.29 -2.21 49.32
CA LYS A 127 -32.30 -3.25 49.71
C LYS A 127 -31.18 -2.78 50.68
N LYS A 128 -31.30 -3.27 51.94
CA LYS A 128 -30.33 -3.70 53.00
C LYS A 128 -28.85 -3.21 53.06
N LYS A 129 -28.42 -2.74 54.26
CA LYS A 129 -27.55 -3.50 55.23
C LYS A 129 -27.29 -2.79 56.60
N ASN A 130 -27.61 -3.51 57.68
CA ASN A 130 -27.18 -3.56 59.10
C ASN A 130 -26.38 -2.42 59.81
N LYS A 131 -26.88 -1.95 60.97
CA LYS A 131 -26.31 -2.19 62.33
C LYS A 131 -27.29 -1.82 63.47
N VAL A 132 -27.06 -2.45 64.63
CA VAL A 132 -27.88 -2.72 65.83
C VAL A 132 -28.24 -1.49 66.71
N GLU A 133 -29.48 -1.43 67.22
CA GLU A 133 -29.84 -1.04 68.62
C GLU A 133 -31.33 -1.35 68.95
N GLU A 134 -31.63 -1.45 70.25
CA GLU A 134 -32.75 -2.09 70.99
C GLU A 134 -34.19 -1.52 70.84
N PRO A 135 -35.25 -2.21 71.35
CA PRO A 135 -36.58 -2.22 70.75
C PRO A 135 -37.52 -1.11 71.24
N LYS A 136 -38.20 -0.45 70.30
CA LYS A 136 -39.53 0.13 70.53
C LYS A 136 -40.52 -0.53 69.58
N LYS A 137 -41.60 -1.07 70.15
CA LYS A 137 -42.76 -1.57 69.42
C LYS A 137 -43.43 -0.38 68.72
N GLU A 138 -43.45 -0.37 67.40
CA GLU A 138 -44.44 0.38 66.61
C GLU A 138 -45.13 -0.63 65.69
N GLU A 139 -46.46 -0.66 65.77
CA GLU A 139 -47.35 -1.50 64.98
C GLU A 139 -47.34 -1.07 63.51
N PRO A 140 -47.58 -1.98 62.54
CA PRO A 140 -47.75 -1.60 61.15
C PRO A 140 -49.09 -0.89 60.97
N GLU A 141 -49.10 0.43 60.75
CA GLU A 141 -50.31 1.11 60.26
C GLU A 141 -50.65 0.60 58.84
N ASP A 142 -51.87 0.08 58.68
CA ASP A 142 -52.36 -0.57 57.46
C ASP A 142 -52.22 0.31 56.20
N GLU A 143 -51.63 -0.24 55.12
CA GLU A 143 -51.54 0.43 53.81
C GLU A 143 -52.90 0.95 53.29
N GLN A 144 -54.00 0.37 53.77
CA GLN A 144 -55.37 0.79 53.46
C GLN A 144 -55.75 2.13 54.10
N GLU A 145 -55.32 2.41 55.34
CA GLU A 145 -55.57 3.69 56.01
C GLU A 145 -54.77 4.82 55.37
N ILE A 146 -53.53 4.55 54.93
CA ILE A 146 -52.69 5.51 54.23
C ILE A 146 -53.31 5.87 52.88
N ASN A 147 -53.80 4.88 52.12
CA ASN A 147 -54.51 5.12 50.85
C ASN A 147 -55.85 5.85 51.06
N LEU A 148 -56.58 5.56 52.14
CA LEU A 148 -57.82 6.27 52.48
C LEU A 148 -57.54 7.74 52.81
N LYS A 149 -56.49 8.02 53.60
CA LYS A 149 -56.04 9.39 53.91
C LYS A 149 -55.58 10.12 52.63
N LYS A 150 -54.82 9.47 51.74
CA LYS A 150 -54.44 10.05 50.43
C LYS A 150 -55.67 10.41 49.59
N ARG A 151 -56.64 9.50 49.46
CA ARG A 151 -57.91 9.79 48.75
C ARG A 151 -58.70 10.93 49.40
N GLN A 152 -58.75 11.00 50.73
CA GLN A 152 -59.40 12.11 51.44
C GLN A 152 -58.71 13.45 51.17
N ILE A 153 -57.37 13.47 51.12
CA ILE A 153 -56.56 14.64 50.76
C ILE A 153 -56.82 15.04 49.31
N ASP A 154 -56.89 14.09 48.39
CA ASP A 154 -57.10 14.36 46.96
C ASP A 154 -58.52 14.85 46.69
N VAL A 155 -59.54 14.27 47.32
CA VAL A 155 -60.93 14.77 47.27
C VAL A 155 -61.03 16.18 47.88
N PHE A 156 -60.25 16.48 48.93
CA PHE A 156 -60.19 17.83 49.50
C PHE A 156 -59.47 18.81 48.57
N ARG A 157 -58.39 18.41 47.89
CA ARG A 157 -57.70 19.22 46.86
C ARG A 157 -58.60 19.48 45.65
N GLU A 158 -59.33 18.47 45.20
CA GLU A 158 -60.31 18.58 44.10
C GLU A 158 -61.44 19.53 44.47
N MET A 159 -61.98 19.43 45.69
CA MET A 159 -62.96 20.38 46.22
C MET A 159 -62.38 21.82 46.26
N LEU A 160 -61.14 21.99 46.70
CA LEU A 160 -60.47 23.30 46.67
C LEU A 160 -60.33 23.84 45.24
N GLN A 161 -60.03 22.97 44.28
CA GLN A 161 -59.91 23.31 42.86
C GLN A 161 -61.27 23.68 42.24
N GLU A 162 -62.34 22.93 42.52
CA GLU A 162 -63.71 23.18 42.08
C GLU A 162 -64.24 24.53 42.62
N LYS A 163 -64.09 24.76 43.94
CA LYS A 163 -64.52 26.02 44.58
C LYS A 163 -63.67 27.23 44.16
N ALA A 164 -62.42 27.02 43.73
CA ALA A 164 -61.60 28.08 43.15
C ALA A 164 -61.99 28.40 41.70
N ASN A 165 -62.37 27.40 40.91
CA ASN A 165 -62.89 27.60 39.54
C ASN A 165 -64.23 28.36 39.54
N ASP A 166 -65.08 28.16 40.55
CA ASP A 166 -66.31 28.92 40.80
C ASP A 166 -66.07 30.39 41.23
N ARG A 167 -64.83 30.87 41.20
CA ARG A 167 -64.38 32.22 41.63
C ARG A 167 -64.67 32.57 43.09
N ARG A 168 -64.95 31.59 43.96
CA ARG A 168 -65.22 31.81 45.38
C ARG A 168 -63.96 31.79 46.25
N ILE A 169 -62.87 31.20 45.75
CA ILE A 169 -61.57 31.12 46.43
C ILE A 169 -60.49 31.57 45.45
N ASN A 170 -59.65 32.52 45.86
CA ASN A 170 -58.51 32.97 45.07
C ASN A 170 -57.18 32.75 45.82
N THR A 171 -56.06 32.83 45.10
CA THR A 171 -54.69 32.65 45.63
C THR A 171 -54.30 33.72 46.67
N ASN A 172 -55.04 34.83 46.74
CA ASN A 172 -54.80 35.94 47.68
C ASN A 172 -55.60 35.82 48.99
N MET A 173 -56.55 34.88 49.10
CA MET A 173 -57.37 34.71 50.30
C MET A 173 -56.62 34.05 51.45
N SER A 174 -56.95 34.47 52.68
CA SER A 174 -56.45 33.82 53.89
C SER A 174 -57.20 32.51 54.17
N TRP A 175 -56.58 31.62 54.94
CA TRP A 175 -57.21 30.35 55.37
C TRP A 175 -58.56 30.58 56.05
N GLU A 176 -58.67 31.59 56.91
CA GLU A 176 -59.90 31.90 57.65
C GLU A 176 -61.02 32.38 56.73
N GLN A 177 -60.68 33.15 55.69
CA GLN A 177 -61.63 33.60 54.68
C GLN A 177 -62.09 32.44 53.80
N ALA A 178 -61.16 31.60 53.33
CA ALA A 178 -61.46 30.43 52.52
C ALA A 178 -62.29 29.40 53.32
N SER A 179 -61.93 29.14 54.58
CA SER A 179 -62.62 28.17 55.44
C SER A 179 -64.10 28.51 55.63
N LYS A 180 -64.48 29.80 55.72
CA LYS A 180 -65.88 30.22 55.82
C LYS A 180 -66.73 29.82 54.61
N TYR A 181 -66.13 29.73 53.43
CA TYR A 181 -66.82 29.32 52.19
C TYR A 181 -66.81 27.81 52.00
N ILE A 182 -65.77 27.12 52.47
CA ILE A 182 -65.60 25.68 52.27
C ILE A 182 -66.30 24.87 53.38
N GLN A 183 -66.51 25.43 54.57
CA GLN A 183 -67.04 24.72 55.75
C GLN A 183 -68.41 24.04 55.57
N HIS A 184 -69.23 24.53 54.63
CA HIS A 184 -70.56 23.99 54.36
C HIS A 184 -70.54 22.77 53.43
N ASP A 185 -69.39 22.47 52.82
CA ASP A 185 -69.22 21.32 51.93
C ASP A 185 -69.12 20.01 52.73
N VAL A 186 -69.78 18.96 52.23
CA VAL A 186 -69.69 17.60 52.81
C VAL A 186 -68.25 17.10 52.74
N ARG A 187 -67.52 17.45 51.67
CA ARG A 187 -66.12 17.06 51.44
C ARG A 187 -65.16 17.76 52.42
N PHE A 188 -65.55 18.90 53.01
CA PHE A 188 -64.76 19.57 54.06
C PHE A 188 -64.73 18.78 55.36
N LYS A 189 -65.76 17.96 55.64
CA LYS A 189 -65.84 17.13 56.86
C LYS A 189 -64.99 15.86 56.78
N LEU A 190 -64.49 15.49 55.60
CA LEU A 190 -63.70 14.26 55.39
C LEU A 190 -62.33 14.30 56.05
N LEU A 191 -61.75 15.49 56.19
CA LEU A 191 -60.54 15.68 56.98
C LEU A 191 -60.94 16.13 58.40
N PRO A 192 -60.58 15.41 59.45
CA PRO A 192 -60.97 15.77 60.81
C PRO A 192 -60.08 16.89 61.39
N LYS A 193 -58.79 16.93 61.07
CA LYS A 193 -57.85 17.90 61.66
C LYS A 193 -57.76 19.20 60.87
N VAL A 194 -57.91 20.34 61.56
CA VAL A 194 -57.83 21.68 60.96
C VAL A 194 -56.40 22.02 60.50
N SER A 195 -55.37 21.50 61.17
CA SER A 195 -53.96 21.66 60.79
C SER A 195 -53.65 21.03 59.43
N GLU A 196 -54.13 19.81 59.20
CA GLU A 196 -53.98 19.08 57.93
C GLU A 196 -54.68 19.84 56.78
N LYS A 197 -55.90 20.33 57.01
CA LYS A 197 -56.61 21.17 56.02
C LYS A 197 -55.87 22.46 55.69
N LYS A 198 -55.31 23.14 56.71
CA LYS A 198 -54.54 24.38 56.53
C LYS A 198 -53.25 24.14 55.76
N GLN A 199 -52.57 23.01 55.99
CA GLN A 199 -51.37 22.59 55.23
C GLN A 199 -51.71 22.24 53.77
N ILE A 200 -52.81 21.55 53.52
CA ILE A 200 -53.25 21.21 52.16
C ILE A 200 -53.68 22.48 51.40
N PHE A 201 -54.31 23.44 52.08
CA PHE A 201 -54.69 24.71 51.48
C PHE A 201 -53.47 25.60 51.14
N SER A 202 -52.45 25.67 52.00
CA SER A 202 -51.23 26.40 51.67
C SER A 202 -50.44 25.72 50.54
N ALA A 203 -50.37 24.39 50.53
CA ALA A 203 -49.79 23.64 49.42
C ALA A 203 -50.57 23.87 48.10
N TRP A 204 -51.91 23.85 48.15
CA TRP A 204 -52.76 24.15 47.00
C TRP A 204 -52.55 25.59 46.49
N LYS A 205 -52.43 26.58 47.39
CA LYS A 205 -52.15 27.97 47.03
C LYS A 205 -50.81 28.12 46.30
N ILE A 206 -49.77 27.43 46.78
CA ILE A 206 -48.46 27.42 46.12
C ILE A 206 -48.55 26.74 44.75
N GLN A 207 -49.19 25.57 44.69
CA GLN A 207 -49.37 24.81 43.44
C GLN A 207 -50.15 25.61 42.40
N ARG A 208 -51.27 26.21 42.76
CA ARG A 208 -52.09 27.02 41.84
C ARG A 208 -51.35 28.26 41.34
N SER A 209 -50.53 28.89 42.18
CA SER A 209 -49.64 29.99 41.77
C SER A 209 -48.55 29.53 40.80
N LYS A 210 -47.97 28.34 41.03
CA LYS A 210 -47.00 27.71 40.10
C LYS A 210 -47.68 27.36 38.77
N ASP A 211 -48.86 26.76 38.80
CA ASP A 211 -49.64 26.39 37.61
C ASP A 211 -50.05 27.62 36.80
N GLU A 212 -50.54 28.68 37.44
CA GLU A 212 -50.91 29.92 36.74
C GLU A 212 -49.69 30.61 36.10
N ARG A 213 -48.52 30.59 36.77
CA ARG A 213 -47.26 31.06 36.16
C ARG A 213 -46.85 30.17 34.99
N HIS A 214 -47.03 28.85 35.08
CA HIS A 214 -46.72 27.91 34.02
C HIS A 214 -47.65 28.11 32.81
N GLU A 215 -48.97 28.18 33.02
CA GLU A 215 -49.98 28.47 31.99
C GLU A 215 -49.72 29.81 31.29
N ARG A 216 -49.35 30.85 32.04
CA ARG A 216 -48.96 32.13 31.43
C ARG A 216 -47.69 31.99 30.57
N ARG A 217 -46.68 31.25 31.04
CA ARG A 217 -45.45 31.01 30.26
C ARG A 217 -45.74 30.19 29.00
N THR A 218 -46.56 29.15 29.07
CA THR A 218 -46.92 28.33 27.91
C THR A 218 -47.80 29.09 26.93
N ALA A 219 -48.74 29.92 27.41
CA ALA A 219 -49.54 30.79 26.54
C ALA A 219 -48.68 31.82 25.80
N ILE A 220 -47.72 32.45 26.49
CA ILE A 220 -46.75 33.36 25.85
C ILE A 220 -45.91 32.59 24.82
N LYS A 221 -45.35 31.43 25.18
CA LYS A 221 -44.57 30.61 24.25
C LYS A 221 -45.38 30.24 22.99
N LYS A 222 -46.62 29.78 23.17
CA LYS A 222 -47.53 29.45 22.08
C LYS A 222 -47.87 30.67 21.21
N ALA A 223 -48.06 31.84 21.81
CA ALA A 223 -48.29 33.08 21.07
C ALA A 223 -47.06 33.46 20.21
N LYS A 224 -45.84 33.25 20.71
CA LYS A 224 -44.60 33.45 19.94
C LYS A 224 -44.48 32.47 18.78
N GLU A 225 -44.65 31.16 19.03
CA GLU A 225 -44.59 30.11 18.01
C GLU A 225 -45.62 30.36 16.89
N ASN A 226 -46.87 30.69 17.26
CA ASN A 226 -47.91 31.02 16.28
C ASN A 226 -47.56 32.25 15.42
N LEU A 227 -46.95 33.29 16.03
CA LEU A 227 -46.53 34.47 15.29
C LEU A 227 -45.37 34.16 14.35
N GLU A 228 -44.41 33.34 14.79
CA GLU A 228 -43.27 32.89 14.00
C GLU A 228 -43.71 32.08 12.78
N GLU A 229 -44.54 31.06 12.96
CA GLU A 229 -45.09 30.23 11.89
C GLU A 229 -45.87 31.07 10.87
N TRP A 230 -46.70 31.98 11.35
CA TRP A 230 -47.46 32.88 10.49
C TRP A 230 -46.55 33.81 9.70
N LEU A 231 -45.54 34.42 10.32
CA LEU A 231 -44.58 35.29 9.63
C LEU A 231 -43.75 34.52 8.60
N MET A 232 -43.39 33.26 8.86
CA MET A 232 -42.69 32.40 7.89
C MET A 232 -43.56 32.05 6.68
N SER A 233 -44.86 31.82 6.86
CA SER A 233 -45.79 31.47 5.78
C SER A 233 -46.30 32.71 5.01
N ASN A 234 -46.19 33.91 5.58
CA ASN A 234 -46.80 35.10 5.02
C ASN A 234 -46.04 35.65 3.79
N VAL A 235 -46.76 35.75 2.66
CA VAL A 235 -46.27 36.28 1.37
C VAL A 235 -45.70 37.70 1.46
N ARG A 236 -46.16 38.50 2.44
CA ARG A 236 -45.67 39.88 2.64
C ARG A 236 -44.34 39.94 3.37
N MET A 237 -43.93 38.85 4.03
CA MET A 237 -42.63 38.76 4.67
C MET A 237 -41.56 38.50 3.62
N LYS A 238 -40.72 39.50 3.37
CA LYS A 238 -39.60 39.42 2.42
C LYS A 238 -38.28 39.63 3.16
N PRO A 239 -37.16 39.05 2.69
CA PRO A 239 -35.82 39.32 3.23
C PRO A 239 -35.44 40.80 3.35
N THR A 240 -36.03 41.66 2.51
CA THR A 240 -35.75 43.10 2.46
C THR A 240 -36.68 43.94 3.35
N LEU A 241 -37.69 43.34 3.99
CA LEU A 241 -38.65 44.05 4.82
C LEU A 241 -37.96 44.57 6.10
N ARG A 242 -38.19 45.84 6.42
CA ARG A 242 -37.71 46.47 7.67
C ARG A 242 -38.79 46.42 8.74
N TYR A 243 -38.39 46.28 10.00
CA TYR A 243 -39.29 46.15 11.14
C TYR A 243 -40.36 47.25 11.20
N HIS A 244 -39.99 48.54 11.06
CA HIS A 244 -40.95 49.64 11.12
C HIS A 244 -42.05 49.57 10.02
N LYS A 245 -41.74 48.94 8.89
CA LYS A 245 -42.71 48.74 7.80
C LYS A 245 -43.58 47.50 8.07
N ALA A 246 -43.02 46.46 8.68
CA ALA A 246 -43.75 45.29 9.14
C ALA A 246 -44.77 45.65 10.21
N GLU A 247 -44.38 46.49 11.18
CA GLU A 247 -45.26 47.00 12.23
C GLU A 247 -46.51 47.67 11.65
N LYS A 248 -46.35 48.53 10.63
CA LYS A 248 -47.50 49.17 9.95
C LYS A 248 -48.39 48.18 9.19
N TYR A 249 -47.81 47.10 8.67
CA TYR A 249 -48.54 46.13 7.86
C TYR A 249 -49.25 45.06 8.69
N PHE A 250 -48.73 44.76 9.86
CA PHE A 250 -49.21 43.69 10.73
C PHE A 250 -49.87 44.21 12.01
N ALA A 251 -49.97 45.54 12.19
CA ALA A 251 -50.58 46.17 13.36
C ALA A 251 -52.00 45.70 13.67
N ASP A 252 -52.78 45.33 12.65
CA ASP A 252 -54.17 44.89 12.80
C ASP A 252 -54.31 43.39 13.10
N GLU A 253 -53.24 42.62 12.94
CA GLU A 253 -53.28 41.17 13.09
C GLU A 253 -53.31 40.77 14.57
N HIS A 254 -54.22 39.85 14.92
CA HIS A 254 -54.36 39.39 16.30
C HIS A 254 -53.09 38.67 16.79
N LEU A 255 -52.46 37.88 15.92
CA LEU A 255 -51.20 37.19 16.22
C LEU A 255 -50.05 38.16 16.51
N TRP A 256 -50.03 39.31 15.82
CA TRP A 256 -49.07 40.38 16.08
C TRP A 256 -49.33 41.02 17.45
N ARG A 257 -50.59 41.38 17.74
CA ARG A 257 -50.96 42.02 19.02
C ARG A 257 -50.75 41.14 20.25
N ALA A 258 -50.88 39.82 20.10
CA ALA A 258 -50.78 38.84 21.19
C ALA A 258 -49.38 38.73 21.83
N VAL A 259 -48.33 39.17 21.12
CA VAL A 259 -46.93 39.14 21.58
C VAL A 259 -46.46 40.55 21.96
N SER A 260 -45.51 40.70 22.89
CA SER A 260 -44.98 42.03 23.28
C SER A 260 -44.05 42.64 22.22
N ASP A 261 -43.83 43.96 22.21
CA ASP A 261 -43.00 44.62 21.16
C ASP A 261 -41.54 44.14 21.14
N VAL A 262 -40.94 43.88 22.31
CA VAL A 262 -39.56 43.35 22.42
C VAL A 262 -39.47 41.98 21.74
N GLU A 263 -40.43 41.10 22.06
CA GLU A 263 -40.48 39.75 21.53
C GLU A 263 -40.84 39.74 20.03
N ARG A 264 -41.72 40.63 19.56
CA ARG A 264 -42.02 40.79 18.13
C ARG A 264 -40.78 41.13 17.32
N ARG A 265 -39.90 42.01 17.84
CA ARG A 265 -38.67 42.40 17.16
C ARG A 265 -37.70 41.23 17.05
N GLU A 266 -37.52 40.48 18.13
CA GLU A 266 -36.68 39.28 18.15
C GLU A 266 -37.21 38.23 17.15
N ILE A 267 -38.50 37.90 17.23
CA ILE A 267 -39.15 36.95 16.32
C ILE A 267 -39.05 37.41 14.87
N PHE A 268 -39.26 38.70 14.59
CA PHE A 268 -39.14 39.25 13.24
C PHE A 268 -37.73 39.09 12.67
N ASP A 269 -36.70 39.41 13.47
CA ASP A 269 -35.31 39.29 13.03
C ASP A 269 -34.91 37.81 12.83
N ASP A 270 -35.41 36.90 13.66
CA ASP A 270 -35.16 35.46 13.54
C ASP A 270 -35.89 34.84 12.34
N VAL A 271 -37.16 35.18 12.12
CA VAL A 271 -37.91 34.79 10.91
C VAL A 271 -37.24 35.34 9.65
N LYS A 272 -36.76 36.60 9.69
CA LYS A 272 -36.04 37.18 8.56
C LYS A 272 -34.76 36.40 8.23
N LYS A 273 -33.97 36.01 9.25
CA LYS A 273 -32.80 35.14 9.06
C LYS A 273 -33.21 33.77 8.51
N ALA A 274 -34.30 33.19 9.02
CA ALA A 274 -34.82 31.89 8.57
C ALA A 274 -35.22 31.92 7.10
N ILE A 275 -35.93 32.97 6.64
CA ILE A 275 -36.31 33.13 5.23
C ILE A 275 -35.09 33.34 4.33
N ILE A 276 -34.11 34.17 4.74
CA ILE A 276 -32.86 34.34 3.98
C ILE A 276 -32.13 33.01 3.85
N LYS A 277 -32.07 32.23 4.93
CA LYS A 277 -31.43 30.92 4.94
C LYS A 277 -32.19 29.93 4.05
N LEU A 278 -33.51 29.92 4.10
CA LEU A 278 -34.35 29.05 3.27
C LEU A 278 -34.22 29.40 1.78
N ASP A 279 -34.26 30.67 1.42
CA ASP A 279 -34.04 31.13 0.03
C ASP A 279 -32.64 30.76 -0.48
N ALA A 280 -31.61 30.91 0.37
CA ALA A 280 -30.25 30.50 0.04
C ALA A 280 -30.13 28.98 -0.15
N GLU A 281 -30.78 28.19 0.70
CA GLU A 281 -30.82 26.73 0.57
C GLU A 281 -31.56 26.29 -0.70
N GLN A 282 -32.70 26.91 -1.03
CA GLN A 282 -33.45 26.62 -2.26
C GLN A 282 -32.63 26.94 -3.52
N LYS A 283 -31.89 28.05 -3.52
CA LYS A 283 -30.96 28.39 -4.61
C LYS A 283 -29.82 27.37 -4.71
N LYS A 284 -29.27 26.93 -3.58
CA LYS A 284 -28.22 25.91 -3.53
C LYS A 284 -28.72 24.57 -4.09
N VAL A 285 -29.90 24.12 -3.67
CA VAL A 285 -30.54 22.89 -4.17
C VAL A 285 -30.81 22.98 -5.68
N THR A 286 -31.31 24.12 -6.16
CA THR A 286 -31.55 24.34 -7.59
C THR A 286 -30.24 24.33 -8.38
N LYS A 287 -29.19 24.97 -7.87
CA LYS A 287 -27.84 24.96 -8.45
C LYS A 287 -27.26 23.55 -8.51
N GLU A 288 -27.31 22.80 -7.41
CA GLU A 288 -26.82 21.42 -7.35
C GLU A 288 -27.59 20.51 -8.32
N ARG A 289 -28.92 20.64 -8.40
CA ARG A 289 -29.73 19.95 -9.40
C ARG A 289 -29.28 20.31 -10.82
N ASN A 290 -29.19 21.60 -11.15
CA ASN A 290 -28.86 22.04 -12.50
C ASN A 290 -27.45 21.60 -12.92
N ILE A 291 -26.48 21.69 -12.01
CA ILE A 291 -25.11 21.19 -12.21
C ILE A 291 -25.13 19.70 -12.54
N LYS A 292 -25.87 18.91 -11.76
CA LYS A 292 -25.96 17.47 -11.97
C LYS A 292 -26.66 17.15 -13.29
N THR A 293 -27.82 17.75 -13.55
CA THR A 293 -28.59 17.49 -14.78
C THR A 293 -27.81 17.90 -16.03
N LEU A 294 -27.11 19.05 -16.02
CA LEU A 294 -26.24 19.43 -17.14
C LEU A 294 -25.07 18.45 -17.30
N GLY A 295 -24.46 18.02 -16.20
CA GLY A 295 -23.40 17.01 -16.21
C GLY A 295 -23.87 15.70 -16.83
N ASP A 296 -25.02 15.18 -16.40
CA ASP A 296 -25.63 13.95 -16.91
C ASP A 296 -25.95 14.06 -18.42
N ILE A 297 -26.44 15.23 -18.87
CA ILE A 297 -26.68 15.50 -20.30
C ILE A 297 -25.37 15.47 -21.09
N LEU A 298 -24.32 16.15 -20.60
CA LEU A 298 -23.01 16.17 -21.26
C LEU A 298 -22.38 14.77 -21.31
N GLU A 299 -22.49 13.98 -20.25
CA GLU A 299 -22.02 12.58 -20.21
C GLU A 299 -22.78 11.66 -21.17
N GLY A 300 -24.07 11.95 -21.43
CA GLY A 300 -24.88 11.20 -22.39
C GLY A 300 -24.64 11.57 -23.85
N MET A 301 -23.82 12.59 -24.13
CA MET A 301 -23.55 13.08 -25.48
C MET A 301 -22.19 12.59 -25.98
N ASP A 302 -22.20 11.64 -26.91
CA ASP A 302 -20.97 11.10 -27.53
C ASP A 302 -20.27 12.12 -28.47
N ASP A 303 -20.97 13.17 -28.88
CA ASP A 303 -20.46 14.20 -29.79
C ASP A 303 -19.53 15.21 -29.11
N ILE A 304 -19.46 15.23 -27.78
CA ILE A 304 -18.59 16.13 -27.00
C ILE A 304 -17.33 15.37 -26.62
N ASP A 305 -16.28 15.59 -27.40
CA ASP A 305 -14.98 14.99 -27.17
C ASP A 305 -14.07 15.88 -26.29
N HIS A 306 -12.90 15.36 -25.95
CA HIS A 306 -11.87 16.08 -25.19
C HIS A 306 -11.30 17.32 -25.90
N THR A 307 -11.60 17.55 -27.18
CA THR A 307 -11.14 18.72 -27.95
C THR A 307 -12.24 19.75 -28.18
N THR A 308 -13.47 19.42 -27.78
CA THR A 308 -14.65 20.24 -28.02
C THR A 308 -14.55 21.54 -27.23
N THR A 309 -14.79 22.66 -27.93
CA THR A 309 -14.82 23.98 -27.32
C THR A 309 -16.21 24.29 -26.74
N TRP A 310 -16.28 25.20 -25.77
CA TRP A 310 -17.56 25.62 -25.18
C TRP A 310 -18.55 26.14 -26.23
N ALA A 311 -18.08 26.86 -27.25
CA ALA A 311 -18.94 27.38 -28.31
C ALA A 311 -19.56 26.27 -29.18
N GLN A 312 -18.82 25.18 -29.41
CA GLN A 312 -19.35 23.99 -30.09
C GLN A 312 -20.33 23.26 -29.18
N ALA A 313 -19.94 22.98 -27.93
CA ALA A 313 -20.80 22.32 -26.95
C ALA A 313 -22.13 23.06 -26.74
N GLN A 314 -22.12 24.40 -26.72
CA GLN A 314 -23.34 25.19 -26.59
C GLN A 314 -24.31 24.99 -27.77
N ARG A 315 -23.82 24.84 -29.01
CA ARG A 315 -24.69 24.55 -30.16
C ARG A 315 -25.34 23.18 -30.03
N ILE A 316 -24.53 22.18 -29.69
CA ILE A 316 -25.01 20.80 -29.54
C ILE A 316 -25.99 20.70 -28.34
N LEU A 317 -25.75 21.44 -27.26
CA LEU A 317 -26.65 21.55 -26.12
C LEU A 317 -28.00 22.18 -26.48
N ILE A 318 -28.02 23.22 -27.31
CA ILE A 318 -29.27 23.87 -27.75
C ILE A 318 -30.09 22.93 -28.65
N GLU A 319 -29.42 22.09 -29.42
CA GLU A 319 -30.06 21.07 -30.26
C GLU A 319 -30.58 19.87 -29.45
N ASN A 320 -30.09 19.68 -28.21
CA ASN A 320 -30.51 18.59 -27.34
C ASN A 320 -31.92 18.84 -26.75
N PRO A 321 -32.90 17.94 -26.96
CA PRO A 321 -34.27 18.10 -26.48
C PRO A 321 -34.39 18.15 -24.95
N ASP A 322 -33.49 17.51 -24.21
CA ASP A 322 -33.57 17.47 -22.74
C ASP A 322 -33.13 18.81 -22.12
N PHE A 323 -32.15 19.47 -22.73
CA PHE A 323 -31.76 20.84 -22.36
C PHE A 323 -32.80 21.87 -22.83
N ALA A 324 -33.39 21.69 -24.01
CA ALA A 324 -34.40 22.59 -24.57
C ALA A 324 -35.72 22.60 -23.78
N ARG A 325 -36.08 21.48 -23.15
CA ARG A 325 -37.32 21.35 -22.36
C ARG A 325 -37.21 21.90 -20.93
N ASP A 326 -36.02 21.86 -20.31
CA ASP A 326 -35.85 22.32 -18.92
C ASP A 326 -35.57 23.83 -18.84
N THR A 327 -36.62 24.61 -18.60
CA THR A 327 -36.53 26.07 -18.43
C THR A 327 -35.71 26.49 -17.21
N ILE A 328 -35.64 25.64 -16.18
CA ILE A 328 -34.87 25.91 -14.95
C ILE A 328 -33.37 25.75 -15.24
N LEU A 329 -33.02 24.78 -16.09
CA LEU A 329 -31.65 24.54 -16.54
C LEU A 329 -31.16 25.66 -17.47
N GLN A 330 -32.01 26.17 -18.35
CA GLN A 330 -31.69 27.32 -19.22
C GLN A 330 -31.44 28.61 -18.42
N GLY A 331 -32.09 28.75 -17.27
CA GLY A 331 -31.88 29.86 -16.34
C GLY A 331 -30.64 29.71 -15.44
N MET A 332 -29.82 28.67 -15.63
CA MET A 332 -28.61 28.47 -14.84
C MET A 332 -27.57 29.57 -15.10
N ASP A 333 -26.79 29.89 -14.06
CA ASP A 333 -25.68 30.83 -14.18
C ASP A 333 -24.65 30.34 -15.21
N LYS A 334 -24.24 31.26 -16.10
CA LYS A 334 -23.27 30.94 -17.18
C LYS A 334 -21.93 30.46 -16.64
N GLU A 335 -21.52 30.96 -15.47
CA GLU A 335 -20.30 30.54 -14.79
C GLU A 335 -20.38 29.07 -14.35
N ASP A 336 -21.51 28.67 -13.76
CA ASP A 336 -21.73 27.29 -13.34
C ASP A 336 -21.75 26.35 -14.56
N ALA A 337 -22.31 26.81 -15.69
CA ALA A 337 -22.37 26.01 -16.92
C ALA A 337 -20.98 25.73 -17.47
N LEU A 338 -20.11 26.75 -17.44
CA LEU A 338 -18.71 26.64 -17.82
C LEU A 338 -17.93 25.72 -16.87
N ILE A 339 -18.19 25.77 -15.57
CA ILE A 339 -17.52 24.90 -14.58
C ILE A 339 -17.90 23.43 -14.83
N VAL A 340 -19.20 23.14 -15.05
CA VAL A 340 -19.67 21.79 -15.37
C VAL A 340 -19.04 21.27 -16.64
N PHE A 341 -19.03 22.10 -17.69
CA PHE A 341 -18.39 21.76 -18.95
C PHE A 341 -16.89 21.52 -18.82
N GLN A 342 -16.18 22.39 -18.11
CA GLN A 342 -14.74 22.22 -17.87
C GLN A 342 -14.46 20.90 -17.15
N ASN A 343 -15.27 20.54 -16.16
CA ASN A 343 -15.11 19.28 -15.43
C ASN A 343 -15.41 18.08 -16.33
N HIS A 344 -16.43 18.16 -17.18
CA HIS A 344 -16.73 17.14 -18.17
C HIS A 344 -15.56 16.95 -19.16
N ILE A 345 -15.03 18.03 -19.74
CA ILE A 345 -13.87 17.97 -20.66
C ILE A 345 -12.63 17.40 -19.95
N LYS A 346 -12.33 17.82 -18.72
CA LYS A 346 -11.24 17.22 -17.94
C LYS A 346 -11.43 15.72 -17.71
N SER A 347 -12.66 15.29 -17.46
CA SER A 347 -13.00 13.87 -17.33
C SER A 347 -12.77 13.13 -18.66
N ALA A 348 -13.24 13.71 -19.77
CA ALA A 348 -13.04 13.17 -21.12
C ALA A 348 -11.55 13.08 -21.50
N GLU A 349 -10.74 14.11 -21.21
CA GLU A 349 -9.29 14.11 -21.37
C GLU A 349 -8.63 13.00 -20.54
N GLY A 350 -9.06 12.84 -19.28
CA GLY A 350 -8.59 11.78 -18.40
C GLY A 350 -8.90 10.38 -18.94
N HIS A 351 -10.12 10.18 -19.46
CA HIS A 351 -10.52 8.94 -20.12
C HIS A 351 -9.70 8.66 -21.38
N TYR A 352 -9.53 9.64 -22.26
CA TYR A 352 -8.71 9.52 -23.47
C TYR A 352 -7.25 9.17 -23.15
N LEU A 353 -6.64 9.86 -22.17
CA LEU A 353 -5.26 9.59 -21.78
C LEU A 353 -5.10 8.18 -21.17
N LYS A 354 -6.07 7.75 -20.36
CA LYS A 354 -6.11 6.40 -19.78
C LYS A 354 -6.28 5.33 -20.87
N GLU A 355 -7.11 5.57 -21.87
CA GLU A 355 -7.29 4.68 -23.02
C GLU A 355 -6.00 4.57 -23.82
N LYS A 356 -5.36 5.70 -24.15
CA LYS A 356 -4.06 5.74 -24.83
C LYS A 356 -2.96 5.02 -24.03
N GLN A 357 -2.94 5.17 -22.71
CA GLN A 357 -2.01 4.44 -21.84
C GLN A 357 -2.30 2.93 -21.86
N ASN A 358 -3.57 2.53 -21.80
CA ASN A 358 -3.98 1.14 -21.87
C ASN A 358 -3.63 0.52 -23.23
N GLU A 359 -3.80 1.24 -24.33
CA GLU A 359 -3.40 0.82 -25.67
C GLU A 359 -1.87 0.64 -25.75
N ALA A 360 -1.10 1.61 -25.26
CA ALA A 360 0.36 1.48 -25.19
C ALA A 360 0.81 0.27 -24.35
N LEU A 361 0.11 -0.01 -23.23
CA LEU A 361 0.36 -1.20 -22.42
C LEU A 361 -0.06 -2.49 -23.14
N ARG A 362 -1.16 -2.48 -23.90
CA ARG A 362 -1.59 -3.62 -24.73
C ARG A 362 -0.56 -3.95 -25.79
N ILE A 363 -0.04 -2.93 -26.50
CA ILE A 363 1.04 -3.08 -27.49
C ILE A 363 2.30 -3.64 -26.81
N LYS A 364 2.74 -3.08 -25.68
CA LYS A 364 3.91 -3.60 -24.95
C LYS A 364 3.72 -5.07 -24.52
N ARG A 365 2.51 -5.45 -24.08
CA ARG A 365 2.17 -6.84 -23.72
C ARG A 365 2.17 -7.76 -24.94
N SER A 366 1.62 -7.33 -26.08
CA SER A 366 1.61 -8.13 -27.31
C SER A 366 3.02 -8.32 -27.86
N GLU A 367 3.85 -7.28 -27.85
CA GLU A 367 5.26 -7.40 -28.21
C GLU A 367 6.00 -8.37 -27.28
N ARG A 368 5.80 -8.29 -25.97
CA ARG A 368 6.40 -9.24 -25.01
C ARG A 368 5.99 -10.68 -25.31
N LYS A 369 4.69 -10.95 -25.53
CA LYS A 369 4.20 -12.27 -25.90
C LYS A 369 4.83 -12.77 -27.21
N THR A 370 5.01 -11.89 -28.18
CA THR A 370 5.65 -12.23 -29.46
C THR A 370 7.12 -12.64 -29.25
N ARG A 371 7.86 -11.90 -28.40
CA ARG A 371 9.24 -12.27 -28.01
C ARG A 371 9.29 -13.61 -27.30
N GLU A 372 8.39 -13.86 -26.35
CA GLU A 372 8.30 -15.13 -25.63
C GLU A 372 7.97 -16.30 -26.56
N GLN A 373 7.05 -16.12 -27.52
CA GLN A 373 6.73 -17.11 -28.54
C GLN A 373 7.91 -17.44 -29.45
N PHE A 374 8.73 -16.44 -29.80
CA PHE A 374 9.95 -16.67 -30.58
C PHE A 374 11.02 -17.42 -29.77
N ILE A 375 11.20 -17.09 -28.49
CA ILE A 375 12.10 -17.85 -27.60
C ILE A 375 11.62 -19.30 -27.43
N GLN A 376 10.31 -19.52 -27.33
CA GLN A 376 9.71 -20.86 -27.31
C GLN A 376 10.01 -21.62 -28.61
N PHE A 377 9.89 -20.96 -29.76
CA PHE A 377 10.28 -21.55 -31.04
C PHE A 377 11.78 -21.94 -31.09
N LEU A 378 12.68 -21.09 -30.58
CA LEU A 378 14.10 -21.44 -30.46
C LEU A 378 14.31 -22.66 -29.54
N SER A 379 13.49 -22.78 -28.49
CA SER A 379 13.53 -23.92 -27.58
C SER A 379 13.05 -25.21 -28.23
N GLU A 380 11.99 -25.15 -29.04
CA GLU A 380 11.54 -26.26 -29.88
C GLU A 380 12.62 -26.69 -30.89
N LEU A 381 13.34 -25.74 -31.50
CA LEU A 381 14.44 -26.06 -32.41
C LEU A 381 15.65 -26.68 -31.70
N PHE A 382 15.92 -26.28 -30.45
CA PHE A 382 16.93 -26.91 -29.61
C PHE A 382 16.54 -28.34 -29.21
N GLU A 383 15.28 -28.58 -28.84
CA GLU A 383 14.77 -29.92 -28.54
C GLU A 383 14.87 -30.86 -29.75
N ARG A 384 14.57 -30.34 -30.95
CA ARG A 384 14.75 -31.06 -32.22
C ARG A 384 16.22 -31.28 -32.60
N GLY A 385 17.17 -30.71 -31.86
CA GLY A 385 18.60 -30.82 -32.12
C GLY A 385 19.09 -30.01 -33.33
N LEU A 386 18.28 -29.09 -33.85
CA LEU A 386 18.65 -28.20 -34.95
C LEU A 386 19.50 -27.03 -34.45
N ILE A 387 19.21 -26.53 -33.24
CA ILE A 387 20.05 -25.52 -32.58
C ILE A 387 21.06 -26.20 -31.65
N THR A 388 22.31 -25.79 -31.77
CA THR A 388 23.42 -26.21 -30.93
C THR A 388 24.14 -24.97 -30.36
N PRO A 389 24.95 -25.11 -29.29
CA PRO A 389 25.73 -23.99 -28.74
C PRO A 389 26.74 -23.38 -29.73
N THR A 390 27.05 -24.07 -30.82
CA THR A 390 27.94 -23.62 -31.91
C THR A 390 27.18 -23.19 -33.17
N SER A 391 25.85 -23.22 -33.14
CA SER A 391 25.02 -22.87 -34.30
C SER A 391 25.11 -21.38 -34.62
N THR A 392 25.14 -21.07 -35.91
CA THR A 392 25.16 -19.69 -36.40
C THR A 392 23.78 -19.27 -36.87
N TRP A 393 23.50 -17.96 -36.85
CA TRP A 393 22.25 -17.43 -37.39
C TRP A 393 22.06 -17.80 -38.87
N ALA A 394 23.13 -17.66 -39.67
CA ALA A 394 23.09 -17.93 -41.11
C ALA A 394 22.69 -19.38 -41.43
N SER A 395 23.19 -20.36 -40.67
CA SER A 395 22.84 -21.78 -40.88
C SER A 395 21.39 -22.10 -40.55
N LEU A 396 20.76 -21.34 -39.66
CA LEU A 396 19.40 -21.62 -39.17
C LEU A 396 18.34 -20.68 -39.77
N TYR A 397 18.76 -19.61 -40.42
CA TYR A 397 17.87 -18.63 -41.04
C TYR A 397 16.85 -19.25 -42.01
N PRO A 398 17.18 -20.23 -42.88
CA PRO A 398 16.17 -20.86 -43.74
C PRO A 398 15.03 -21.52 -42.97
N THR A 399 15.34 -22.15 -41.83
CA THR A 399 14.34 -22.78 -40.96
C THR A 399 13.57 -21.74 -40.14
N ILE A 400 14.25 -20.69 -39.68
CA ILE A 400 13.66 -19.64 -38.85
C ILE A 400 12.73 -18.75 -39.67
N SER A 401 13.12 -18.37 -40.89
CA SER A 401 12.35 -17.50 -41.77
C SER A 401 11.05 -18.11 -42.28
N ALA A 402 10.93 -19.44 -42.25
CA ALA A 402 9.71 -20.16 -42.63
C ALA A 402 8.63 -20.17 -41.54
N ASP A 403 8.94 -19.83 -40.28
CA ASP A 403 7.97 -19.85 -39.18
C ASP A 403 7.26 -18.47 -39.02
N ARG A 404 5.93 -18.50 -38.88
CA ARG A 404 5.10 -17.31 -38.65
C ARG A 404 5.52 -16.52 -37.39
N ARG A 405 6.06 -17.19 -36.37
CA ARG A 405 6.55 -16.56 -35.13
C ARG A 405 7.75 -15.65 -35.39
N PHE A 406 8.55 -15.92 -36.41
CA PHE A 406 9.62 -15.04 -36.86
C PHE A 406 9.06 -13.80 -37.57
N GLU A 407 8.07 -13.98 -38.45
CA GLU A 407 7.42 -12.86 -39.14
C GLU A 407 6.77 -11.87 -38.15
N ASN A 408 6.05 -12.39 -37.15
CA ASN A 408 5.45 -11.56 -36.09
C ASN A 408 6.50 -10.74 -35.31
N MET A 409 7.71 -11.29 -35.13
CA MET A 409 8.82 -10.60 -34.46
C MET A 409 9.37 -9.41 -35.25
N LEU A 410 9.30 -9.44 -36.58
CA LEU A 410 9.78 -8.35 -37.44
C LEU A 410 8.98 -7.05 -37.24
N LEU A 411 7.73 -7.16 -36.77
CA LEU A 411 6.84 -6.03 -36.52
C LEU A 411 7.04 -5.40 -35.13
N THR A 412 7.84 -6.03 -34.26
CA THR A 412 8.07 -5.53 -32.90
C THR A 412 9.23 -4.54 -32.84
N THR A 413 9.14 -3.56 -31.95
CA THR A 413 10.24 -2.61 -31.72
C THR A 413 11.22 -3.15 -30.66
N GLY A 414 12.50 -2.75 -30.68
CA GLY A 414 13.49 -3.17 -29.66
C GLY A 414 14.34 -4.39 -30.07
N SER A 415 14.54 -5.36 -29.16
CA SER A 415 15.42 -6.51 -29.42
C SER A 415 14.97 -7.29 -30.64
N THR A 416 15.87 -7.41 -31.61
CA THR A 416 15.58 -8.08 -32.87
C THR A 416 15.52 -9.59 -32.68
N SER A 417 14.94 -10.31 -33.65
CA SER A 417 14.99 -11.77 -33.71
C SER A 417 16.43 -12.32 -33.64
N LEU A 418 17.40 -11.59 -34.21
CA LEU A 418 18.82 -11.94 -34.16
C LEU A 418 19.39 -11.77 -32.74
N ASP A 419 19.00 -10.71 -32.04
CA ASP A 419 19.47 -10.46 -30.67
C ASP A 419 18.93 -11.54 -29.73
N LEU A 420 17.64 -11.87 -29.82
CA LEU A 420 17.04 -12.97 -29.06
C LEU A 420 17.73 -14.31 -29.34
N PHE A 421 18.07 -14.58 -30.60
CA PHE A 421 18.85 -15.77 -30.95
C PHE A 421 20.25 -15.77 -30.35
N LYS A 422 20.97 -14.64 -30.42
CA LYS A 422 22.31 -14.53 -29.84
C LYS A 422 22.29 -14.74 -28.33
N PHE A 423 21.33 -14.12 -27.62
CA PHE A 423 21.15 -14.34 -26.18
C PHE A 423 20.85 -15.80 -25.88
N TYR A 424 19.93 -16.42 -26.63
CA TYR A 424 19.57 -17.81 -26.46
C TYR A 424 20.76 -18.76 -26.67
N VAL A 425 21.54 -18.56 -27.75
CA VAL A 425 22.73 -19.38 -28.03
C VAL A 425 23.83 -19.17 -26.98
N GLU A 426 24.00 -17.95 -26.47
CA GLU A 426 24.98 -17.68 -25.42
C GLU A 426 24.56 -18.33 -24.08
N ASP A 427 23.27 -18.31 -23.74
CA ASP A 427 22.72 -19.04 -22.59
C ASP A 427 22.94 -20.56 -22.75
N LEU A 428 22.71 -21.11 -23.94
CA LEU A 428 23.00 -22.52 -24.24
C LEU A 428 24.49 -22.86 -24.09
N LYS A 429 25.41 -21.98 -24.50
CA LYS A 429 26.86 -22.19 -24.27
C LYS A 429 27.19 -22.19 -22.79
N ASN A 430 26.65 -21.25 -22.02
CA ASN A 430 26.89 -21.15 -20.58
C ASN A 430 26.36 -22.37 -19.83
N GLN A 431 25.16 -22.84 -20.21
CA GLN A 431 24.61 -24.11 -19.72
C GLN A 431 25.51 -25.28 -20.10
N PHE A 432 25.95 -25.37 -21.36
CA PHE A 432 26.86 -26.42 -21.81
C PHE A 432 28.18 -26.44 -21.04
N TYR A 433 28.82 -25.30 -20.77
CA TYR A 433 30.05 -25.26 -19.97
C TYR A 433 29.82 -25.74 -18.53
N THR A 434 28.68 -25.36 -17.95
CA THR A 434 28.28 -25.77 -16.59
C THR A 434 28.02 -27.28 -16.54
N ASP A 435 27.20 -27.78 -17.47
CA ASP A 435 26.88 -29.21 -17.62
C ASP A 435 28.13 -30.03 -17.85
N LYS A 436 29.02 -29.59 -18.76
CA LYS A 436 30.31 -30.24 -19.04
C LYS A 436 31.20 -30.31 -17.81
N LYS A 437 31.20 -29.27 -16.97
CA LYS A 437 31.96 -29.27 -15.70
C LYS A 437 31.41 -30.33 -14.74
N ILE A 438 30.08 -30.41 -14.60
CA ILE A 438 29.43 -31.41 -13.75
C ILE A 438 29.70 -32.83 -14.27
N VAL A 439 29.57 -33.05 -15.58
CA VAL A 439 29.85 -34.34 -16.22
C VAL A 439 31.30 -34.76 -15.97
N LYS A 440 32.27 -33.85 -16.13
CA LYS A 440 33.68 -34.14 -15.81
C LYS A 440 33.90 -34.47 -14.34
N GLU A 441 33.26 -33.74 -13.42
CA GLU A 441 33.34 -34.01 -11.97
C GLU A 441 32.85 -35.42 -11.66
N ILE A 442 31.73 -35.84 -12.25
CA ILE A 442 31.16 -37.19 -12.08
C ILE A 442 32.08 -38.27 -12.65
N LEU A 443 32.66 -38.05 -13.83
CA LEU A 443 33.58 -39.01 -14.44
C LEU A 443 34.85 -39.20 -13.61
N VAL A 444 35.36 -38.13 -13.00
CA VAL A 444 36.51 -38.20 -12.09
C VAL A 444 36.14 -38.94 -10.80
N GLN A 445 34.98 -38.63 -10.21
CA GLN A 445 34.52 -39.29 -8.97
C GLN A 445 34.26 -40.79 -9.15
N LYS A 446 33.80 -41.22 -10.33
CA LYS A 446 33.57 -42.63 -10.65
C LYS A 446 34.81 -43.34 -11.23
N GLU A 447 35.95 -42.65 -11.36
CA GLU A 447 37.18 -43.16 -11.97
C GLU A 447 36.97 -43.76 -13.38
N ILE A 448 36.00 -43.24 -14.14
CA ILE A 448 35.65 -43.76 -15.46
C ILE A 448 36.59 -43.16 -16.51
N VAL A 449 37.42 -44.01 -17.09
CA VAL A 449 38.22 -43.67 -18.28
C VAL A 449 37.38 -43.96 -19.52
N LEU A 450 36.99 -42.92 -20.26
CA LEU A 450 36.33 -43.06 -21.55
C LEU A 450 37.31 -43.71 -22.54
N LYS A 451 37.05 -44.96 -22.90
CA LYS A 451 37.70 -45.66 -24.02
C LYS A 451 36.90 -45.45 -25.30
N ASP A 452 37.54 -45.67 -26.45
CA ASP A 452 37.08 -45.25 -27.78
C ASP A 452 35.75 -45.86 -28.27
N SER A 453 35.09 -46.75 -27.51
CA SER A 453 33.86 -47.46 -27.93
C SER A 453 32.68 -47.42 -26.95
N VAL A 454 32.69 -46.55 -25.93
CA VAL A 454 31.56 -46.48 -24.99
C VAL A 454 30.32 -45.95 -25.71
N ALA A 455 29.25 -46.73 -25.83
CA ALA A 455 27.99 -46.26 -26.41
C ALA A 455 27.32 -45.16 -25.56
N PHE A 456 26.61 -44.24 -26.21
CA PHE A 456 25.96 -43.10 -25.57
C PHE A 456 25.00 -43.51 -24.42
N ASP A 457 24.27 -44.61 -24.58
CA ASP A 457 23.31 -45.08 -23.56
C ASP A 457 24.00 -45.48 -22.24
N HIS A 458 25.17 -46.11 -22.33
CA HIS A 458 25.97 -46.48 -21.16
C HIS A 458 26.54 -45.24 -20.47
N PHE A 459 27.02 -44.26 -21.24
CA PHE A 459 27.48 -42.98 -20.72
C PHE A 459 26.36 -42.20 -20.03
N GLN A 460 25.17 -42.18 -20.64
CA GLN A 460 23.99 -41.53 -20.07
C GLN A 460 23.59 -42.19 -18.74
N GLN A 461 23.64 -43.53 -18.66
CA GLN A 461 23.36 -44.25 -17.43
C GLN A 461 24.33 -43.88 -16.30
N TRP A 462 25.65 -43.86 -16.57
CA TRP A 462 26.66 -43.50 -15.57
C TRP A 462 26.44 -42.11 -14.97
N ILE A 463 26.00 -41.15 -15.78
CA ILE A 463 25.77 -39.78 -15.33
C ILE A 463 24.43 -39.67 -14.59
N ARG A 464 23.37 -40.33 -15.08
CA ARG A 464 22.04 -40.30 -14.45
C ARG A 464 21.98 -41.02 -13.11
N GLU A 465 22.85 -41.99 -12.87
CA GLU A 465 23.02 -42.61 -11.55
C GLU A 465 23.46 -41.59 -10.48
N HIS A 466 24.17 -40.52 -10.87
CA HIS A 466 24.61 -39.50 -9.94
C HIS A 466 23.53 -38.41 -9.73
N PRO A 467 23.25 -37.97 -8.50
CA PRO A 467 22.19 -36.98 -8.22
C PRO A 467 22.39 -35.64 -8.94
N LYS A 468 23.64 -35.20 -9.16
CA LYS A 468 23.94 -33.98 -9.95
C LYS A 468 23.70 -34.17 -11.46
N GLY A 469 23.81 -35.39 -11.98
CA GLY A 469 23.66 -35.69 -13.41
C GLY A 469 22.21 -35.84 -13.87
N LYS A 470 21.26 -36.08 -12.95
CA LYS A 470 19.83 -36.14 -13.24
C LYS A 470 19.22 -34.82 -13.72
N LYS A 471 19.85 -33.68 -13.40
CA LYS A 471 19.39 -32.33 -13.77
C LYS A 471 19.84 -31.89 -15.16
N ILE A 472 20.75 -32.62 -15.80
CA ILE A 472 21.33 -32.27 -17.10
C ILE A 472 20.42 -32.79 -18.21
N SER A 473 20.12 -31.96 -19.20
CA SER A 473 19.28 -32.35 -20.34
C SER A 473 19.94 -33.45 -21.18
N THR A 474 19.15 -34.29 -21.84
CA THR A 474 19.64 -35.34 -22.76
C THR A 474 20.47 -34.76 -23.90
N ASN A 475 20.05 -33.62 -24.45
CA ASN A 475 20.75 -32.94 -25.52
C ASN A 475 22.10 -32.41 -25.02
N SER A 476 22.15 -31.76 -23.85
CA SER A 476 23.40 -31.35 -23.20
C SER A 476 24.34 -32.53 -22.94
N LEU A 477 23.83 -33.66 -22.46
CA LEU A 477 24.61 -34.88 -22.24
C LEU A 477 25.19 -35.43 -23.54
N LYS A 478 24.41 -35.44 -24.62
CA LYS A 478 24.83 -35.88 -25.94
C LYS A 478 25.95 -35.00 -26.50
N PHE A 479 25.84 -33.68 -26.36
CA PHE A 479 26.94 -32.78 -26.73
C PHE A 479 28.18 -32.95 -25.86
N CYS A 480 28.02 -33.15 -24.55
CA CYS A 480 29.14 -33.42 -23.65
C CYS A 480 29.84 -34.72 -23.99
N TYR A 481 29.07 -35.78 -24.29
CA TYR A 481 29.57 -37.08 -24.73
C TYR A 481 30.41 -36.94 -25.99
N TYR A 482 29.86 -36.38 -27.08
CA TYR A 482 30.62 -36.22 -28.33
C TYR A 482 31.87 -35.36 -28.12
N SER A 483 31.78 -34.26 -27.38
CA SER A 483 32.95 -33.41 -27.07
C SER A 483 34.02 -34.10 -26.22
N LEU A 484 33.66 -35.08 -25.40
CA LEU A 484 34.61 -35.86 -24.61
C LEU A 484 35.17 -37.04 -25.41
N CYS A 485 34.36 -37.70 -26.23
CA CYS A 485 34.79 -38.73 -27.18
C CYS A 485 35.80 -38.16 -28.18
N ASP A 486 35.52 -37.00 -28.77
CA ASP A 486 36.47 -36.34 -29.70
C ASP A 486 37.83 -36.11 -29.03
N LYS A 487 37.83 -35.68 -27.75
CA LYS A 487 39.06 -35.49 -26.97
C LYS A 487 39.76 -36.79 -26.61
N ALA A 488 39.01 -37.86 -26.33
CA ALA A 488 39.57 -39.17 -26.06
C ALA A 488 40.26 -39.74 -27.32
N ILE A 489 39.58 -39.66 -28.47
CA ILE A 489 40.11 -40.06 -29.78
C ILE A 489 41.36 -39.24 -30.13
N GLU A 490 41.35 -37.94 -29.87
CA GLU A 490 42.49 -37.07 -30.15
C GLU A 490 43.71 -37.41 -29.27
N LYS A 491 43.47 -37.74 -27.99
CA LYS A 491 44.52 -38.19 -27.06
C LYS A 491 45.09 -39.56 -27.45
N VAL A 492 44.27 -40.48 -27.96
CA VAL A 492 44.73 -41.78 -28.46
C VAL A 492 45.61 -41.58 -29.70
N LYS A 493 45.15 -40.79 -30.67
CA LYS A 493 45.96 -40.43 -31.85
C LYS A 493 47.28 -39.73 -31.48
N GLU A 494 47.27 -38.89 -30.45
CA GLU A 494 48.49 -38.25 -29.95
C GLU A 494 49.44 -39.29 -29.31
N SER A 495 48.92 -40.21 -28.50
CA SER A 495 49.70 -41.31 -27.91
C SER A 495 50.29 -42.23 -28.98
N GLU A 496 49.53 -42.57 -30.02
CA GLU A 496 50.01 -43.36 -31.17
C GLU A 496 51.16 -42.64 -31.87
N ARG A 497 51.02 -41.34 -32.18
CA ARG A 497 52.10 -40.54 -32.77
C ARG A 497 53.35 -40.49 -31.89
N GLU A 498 53.20 -40.40 -30.57
CA GLU A 498 54.34 -40.44 -29.64
C GLU A 498 55.00 -41.82 -29.58
N MET A 499 54.23 -42.91 -29.65
CA MET A 499 54.78 -44.26 -29.78
C MET A 499 55.53 -44.44 -31.10
N ASP A 500 54.98 -43.95 -32.21
CA ASP A 500 55.64 -43.97 -33.53
C ASP A 500 56.95 -43.17 -33.51
N LYS A 501 56.97 -42.00 -32.87
CA LYS A 501 58.21 -41.22 -32.70
C LYS A 501 59.25 -41.97 -31.86
N LYS A 502 58.84 -42.66 -30.79
CA LYS A 502 59.75 -43.49 -29.98
C LYS A 502 60.30 -44.66 -30.78
N LYS A 503 59.45 -45.35 -31.55
CA LYS A 503 59.85 -46.44 -32.44
C LYS A 503 60.88 -45.96 -33.47
N LYS A 504 60.60 -44.85 -34.16
CA LYS A 504 61.54 -44.25 -35.13
C LYS A 504 62.88 -43.86 -34.52
N LYS A 505 62.89 -43.36 -33.29
CA LYS A 505 64.15 -43.04 -32.59
C LYS A 505 64.98 -44.28 -32.28
N LEU A 506 64.33 -45.39 -31.93
CA LEU A 506 65.00 -46.68 -31.71
C LEU A 506 65.57 -47.23 -33.03
N GLU A 507 64.79 -47.16 -34.11
CA GLU A 507 65.22 -47.52 -35.47
C GLU A 507 66.42 -46.68 -35.94
N GLU A 508 66.36 -45.34 -35.77
CA GLU A 508 67.46 -44.44 -36.10
C GLU A 508 68.71 -44.69 -35.24
N SER A 509 68.55 -44.97 -33.95
CA SER A 509 69.66 -45.30 -33.06
C SER A 509 70.34 -46.61 -33.47
N PHE A 510 69.55 -47.59 -33.93
CA PHE A 510 70.06 -48.85 -34.46
C PHE A 510 70.81 -48.67 -35.78
N ILE A 511 70.27 -47.87 -36.71
CA ILE A 511 70.93 -47.55 -37.98
C ILE A 511 72.24 -46.76 -37.74
N ASN A 512 72.25 -45.83 -36.79
CA ASN A 512 73.47 -45.10 -36.41
C ASN A 512 74.54 -46.03 -35.82
N LEU A 513 74.13 -47.04 -35.05
CA LEU A 513 75.04 -48.07 -34.57
C LEU A 513 75.67 -48.83 -35.74
N LEU A 514 74.86 -49.28 -36.71
CA LEU A 514 75.35 -49.92 -37.94
C LEU A 514 76.32 -49.03 -38.74
N GLN A 515 76.11 -47.72 -38.78
CA GLN A 515 77.04 -46.77 -39.41
C GLN A 515 78.37 -46.60 -38.66
N SER A 516 78.40 -46.83 -37.36
CA SER A 516 79.57 -46.56 -36.51
C SER A 516 80.55 -47.74 -36.39
N ILE A 517 80.19 -48.92 -36.91
CA ILE A 517 81.00 -50.14 -36.82
C ILE A 517 82.24 -50.02 -37.71
N THR A 518 83.37 -50.47 -37.16
CA THR A 518 84.66 -50.50 -37.85
C THR A 518 85.26 -51.91 -37.76
N PRO A 519 85.67 -52.55 -38.87
CA PRO A 519 85.68 -52.05 -40.25
C PRO A 519 84.25 -51.81 -40.82
N PRO A 520 84.09 -50.88 -41.80
CA PRO A 520 82.78 -50.54 -42.35
C PRO A 520 82.07 -51.76 -42.94
N ILE A 521 80.76 -51.82 -42.76
CA ILE A 521 79.92 -52.89 -43.32
C ILE A 521 79.94 -52.81 -44.85
N GLU A 522 80.34 -53.90 -45.50
CA GLU A 522 80.39 -54.02 -46.94
C GLU A 522 79.08 -54.63 -47.48
N PRO A 523 78.72 -54.43 -48.77
CA PRO A 523 77.47 -54.91 -49.34
C PRO A 523 77.26 -56.44 -49.31
N GLU A 524 78.33 -57.20 -49.08
CA GLU A 524 78.35 -58.67 -49.04
C GLU A 524 78.40 -59.23 -47.61
N THR A 525 78.37 -58.36 -46.58
CA THR A 525 78.46 -58.79 -45.18
C THR A 525 77.17 -59.48 -44.73
N GLU A 526 77.30 -60.70 -44.19
CA GLU A 526 76.17 -61.46 -43.67
C GLU A 526 75.75 -60.99 -42.26
N TRP A 527 74.45 -61.09 -41.97
CA TRP A 527 73.85 -60.67 -40.70
C TRP A 527 74.55 -61.29 -39.49
N GLU A 528 74.98 -62.56 -39.60
CA GLU A 528 75.62 -63.31 -38.52
C GLU A 528 77.01 -62.76 -38.13
N GLN A 529 77.78 -62.22 -39.09
CA GLN A 529 79.11 -61.65 -38.85
C GLN A 529 79.06 -60.34 -38.06
N ILE A 530 77.96 -59.60 -38.22
CA ILE A 530 77.71 -58.33 -37.55
C ILE A 530 77.03 -58.55 -36.20
N LEU A 531 76.27 -59.64 -36.08
CA LEU A 531 75.61 -60.03 -34.84
C LEU A 531 76.61 -60.27 -33.70
N GLU A 532 77.80 -60.83 -33.98
CA GLU A 532 78.86 -61.00 -32.97
C GLU A 532 79.45 -59.68 -32.45
N LEU A 533 79.45 -58.62 -33.26
CA LEU A 533 79.99 -57.30 -32.93
C LEU A 533 78.96 -56.38 -32.25
N ILE A 534 77.67 -56.60 -32.54
CA ILE A 534 76.58 -55.71 -32.10
C ILE A 534 75.81 -56.27 -30.90
N LYS A 535 75.83 -57.58 -30.64
CA LYS A 535 75.02 -58.24 -29.59
C LYS A 535 75.13 -57.62 -28.19
N ASP A 536 76.26 -57.02 -27.88
CA ASP A 536 76.51 -56.43 -26.56
C ASP A 536 76.12 -54.95 -26.44
N GLU A 537 75.85 -54.29 -27.56
CA GLU A 537 75.56 -52.86 -27.65
C GLU A 537 74.12 -52.52 -27.25
N GLU A 538 73.97 -51.39 -26.54
CA GLU A 538 72.70 -50.92 -25.96
C GLU A 538 71.58 -50.69 -27.01
N PRO A 539 71.85 -50.13 -28.22
CA PRO A 539 70.83 -49.96 -29.24
C PRO A 539 70.31 -51.26 -29.87
N TYR A 540 71.09 -52.35 -29.83
CA TYR A 540 70.66 -53.67 -30.30
C TYR A 540 69.78 -54.39 -29.28
N LYS A 541 70.14 -54.26 -27.99
CA LYS A 541 69.33 -54.78 -26.86
C LYS A 541 68.01 -54.02 -26.69
N ALA A 542 67.95 -52.77 -27.12
CA ALA A 542 66.75 -51.92 -27.00
C ALA A 542 65.62 -52.27 -27.99
N ILE A 543 65.91 -53.06 -29.03
CA ILE A 543 64.90 -53.62 -29.93
C ILE A 543 64.68 -55.07 -29.52
N GLU A 544 63.46 -55.45 -29.13
CA GLU A 544 63.17 -56.83 -28.69
C GLU A 544 62.84 -57.77 -29.87
N ASP A 545 62.34 -57.22 -30.97
CA ASP A 545 61.92 -57.98 -32.15
C ASP A 545 63.10 -58.27 -33.09
N ASP A 546 63.53 -59.53 -33.11
CA ASP A 546 64.65 -59.99 -33.94
C ASP A 546 64.37 -59.88 -35.45
N GLN A 547 63.10 -59.97 -35.88
CA GLN A 547 62.75 -59.77 -37.29
C GLN A 547 62.88 -58.31 -37.71
N LEU A 548 62.54 -57.38 -36.82
CA LEU A 548 62.68 -55.95 -37.07
C LEU A 548 64.16 -55.54 -37.16
N LYS A 549 65.04 -56.16 -36.37
CA LYS A 549 66.50 -55.93 -36.43
C LYS A 549 67.07 -56.34 -37.79
N GLU A 550 66.70 -57.53 -38.27
CA GLU A 550 67.14 -58.04 -39.57
C GLU A 550 66.58 -57.18 -40.73
N GLN A 551 65.34 -56.70 -40.62
CA GLN A 551 64.76 -55.77 -41.59
C GLN A 551 65.49 -54.42 -41.64
N LEU A 552 65.84 -53.84 -40.48
CA LEU A 552 66.60 -52.59 -40.41
C LEU A 552 68.03 -52.77 -40.96
N PHE A 553 68.64 -53.92 -40.72
CA PHE A 553 69.94 -54.27 -41.28
C PHE A 553 69.89 -54.40 -42.81
N ASN A 554 68.93 -55.16 -43.34
CA ASN A 554 68.73 -55.28 -44.78
C ASN A 554 68.39 -53.94 -45.44
N PHE A 555 67.63 -53.08 -44.75
CA PHE A 555 67.38 -51.70 -45.19
C PHE A 555 68.67 -50.89 -45.22
N TYR A 556 69.54 -51.03 -44.22
CA TYR A 556 70.83 -50.37 -44.17
C TYR A 556 71.79 -50.86 -45.27
N ILE A 557 71.90 -52.18 -45.49
CA ILE A 557 72.67 -52.77 -46.61
C ILE A 557 72.16 -52.27 -47.95
N ARG A 558 70.83 -52.25 -48.15
CA ARG A 558 70.23 -51.70 -49.37
C ARG A 558 70.53 -50.20 -49.53
N SER A 559 70.52 -49.44 -48.44
CA SER A 559 70.90 -48.03 -48.45
C SER A 559 72.38 -47.83 -48.79
N ILE A 560 73.27 -48.73 -48.37
CA ILE A 560 74.69 -48.72 -48.77
C ILE A 560 74.83 -49.09 -50.25
N GLN A 561 74.14 -50.13 -50.72
CA GLN A 561 74.14 -50.57 -52.12
C GLN A 561 73.62 -49.48 -53.07
N GLU A 562 72.56 -48.76 -52.67
CA GLU A 562 72.02 -47.61 -53.40
C GLU A 562 72.95 -46.39 -53.34
N ALA A 563 73.64 -46.14 -52.22
CA ALA A 563 74.60 -45.03 -52.08
C ALA A 563 75.95 -45.26 -52.78
N CYS A 564 76.40 -46.52 -52.87
CA CYS A 564 77.63 -46.92 -53.56
C CYS A 564 77.44 -47.21 -55.06
N GLY A 565 76.21 -47.11 -55.58
CA GLY A 565 75.93 -47.16 -57.02
C GLY A 565 76.06 -48.54 -57.69
N HIS A 566 76.10 -49.62 -56.93
CA HIS A 566 76.29 -51.00 -57.44
C HIS A 566 74.99 -51.79 -57.67
N PHE A 567 73.81 -51.15 -57.64
CA PHE A 567 72.55 -51.82 -57.97
C PHE A 567 72.22 -51.72 -59.48
N HIS A 568 72.48 -52.79 -60.24
CA HIS A 568 71.96 -53.00 -61.59
C HIS A 568 70.83 -54.05 -61.56
N GLY A 569 69.57 -53.58 -61.52
CA GLY A 569 68.36 -54.38 -61.71
C GLY A 569 67.44 -53.72 -62.76
N PRO A 570 66.65 -54.48 -63.54
CA PRO A 570 66.35 -54.14 -64.92
C PRO A 570 65.26 -53.07 -65.10
N THR A 571 65.50 -52.28 -66.13
CA THR A 571 64.66 -51.24 -66.74
C THR A 571 63.19 -51.62 -66.91
N LYS A 572 62.29 -50.68 -66.59
CA LYS A 572 61.13 -50.40 -67.45
C LYS A 572 60.97 -48.89 -67.66
N ALA A 573 60.59 -48.60 -68.89
CA ALA A 573 60.74 -47.36 -69.62
C ALA A 573 59.60 -46.34 -69.42
N ASN A 574 59.92 -45.14 -69.89
CA ASN A 574 59.10 -43.97 -70.24
C ASN A 574 58.57 -43.11 -69.09
N SER A 575 59.22 -41.96 -68.78
CA SER A 575 59.32 -40.71 -69.56
C SER A 575 58.05 -39.86 -69.50
N THR A 576 58.11 -38.76 -68.74
CA THR A 576 58.11 -37.41 -69.35
C THR A 576 58.60 -36.36 -68.34
N THR A 577 59.82 -35.88 -68.62
CA THR A 577 60.24 -34.47 -68.66
C THR A 577 60.18 -33.61 -67.38
N THR A 578 61.35 -33.40 -66.77
CA THR A 578 62.16 -32.13 -66.73
C THR A 578 61.77 -31.17 -65.59
N SER A 579 62.53 -31.18 -64.48
CA SER A 579 63.68 -30.29 -64.17
C SER A 579 63.24 -28.85 -63.88
N SER A 580 63.64 -28.15 -62.81
CA SER A 580 64.98 -28.12 -62.24
C SER A 580 65.03 -27.45 -60.86
N SER A 581 65.68 -28.14 -59.93
CA SER A 581 66.69 -27.64 -58.97
C SER A 581 66.38 -26.49 -58.01
N LYS A 582 66.14 -26.90 -56.75
CA LYS A 582 66.81 -26.37 -55.56
C LYS A 582 68.34 -26.54 -55.64
N LYS A 583 69.08 -25.52 -55.18
CA LYS A 583 70.39 -25.59 -54.48
C LYS A 583 70.62 -24.19 -53.91
N LYS A 584 71.18 -23.94 -52.73
CA LYS A 584 71.71 -24.75 -51.62
C LYS A 584 71.97 -23.74 -50.47
N LYS A 585 71.91 -24.20 -49.21
CA LYS A 585 72.84 -23.97 -48.06
C LYS A 585 73.71 -22.69 -48.07
N GLU A 586 73.97 -21.99 -46.95
CA GLU A 586 74.35 -22.54 -45.64
C GLU A 586 74.47 -21.49 -44.50
N LYS A 587 73.95 -21.87 -43.33
CA LYS A 587 74.47 -21.80 -41.94
C LYS A 587 75.14 -20.55 -41.30
N LYS A 588 74.69 -20.41 -40.03
CA LYS A 588 75.41 -20.05 -38.77
C LYS A 588 75.68 -18.54 -38.60
N LYS A 589 75.50 -17.91 -37.42
CA LYS A 589 75.73 -18.36 -36.03
C LYS A 589 75.07 -17.36 -35.04
N LYS A 590 74.87 -17.83 -33.80
CA LYS A 590 74.44 -17.15 -32.55
C LYS A 590 74.95 -15.71 -32.33
N LYS A 591 74.12 -14.86 -31.68
CA LYS A 591 74.26 -14.31 -30.31
C LYS A 591 73.92 -12.79 -30.20
N ARG A 592 72.83 -12.51 -29.46
CA ARG A 592 72.52 -11.40 -28.52
C ARG A 592 72.86 -9.93 -28.86
N LYS A 593 71.81 -9.09 -28.68
CA LYS A 593 71.72 -7.81 -27.94
C LYS A 593 71.85 -6.49 -28.74
N SER A 594 71.01 -5.54 -28.30
CA SER A 594 70.86 -4.08 -28.57
C SER A 594 70.33 -3.67 -29.95
N GLU A 595 69.14 -3.06 -30.00
CA GLU A 595 68.89 -1.59 -30.14
C GLU A 595 68.94 -1.21 -31.64
N GLU A 596 68.10 -0.40 -32.26
CA GLU A 596 66.94 0.43 -31.94
C GLU A 596 66.31 0.86 -33.30
N ASP A 597 65.09 1.43 -33.25
CA ASP A 597 64.43 2.29 -34.27
C ASP A 597 63.95 1.69 -35.61
N HIS A 598 62.81 2.07 -36.19
CA HIS A 598 61.65 2.95 -35.89
C HIS A 598 60.58 2.50 -36.95
N GLU A 599 59.27 2.51 -36.76
CA GLU A 599 58.39 3.64 -36.49
C GLU A 599 57.07 3.18 -35.84
N ASP A 600 56.69 3.92 -34.80
CA ASP A 600 55.38 3.96 -34.16
C ASP A 600 54.91 5.40 -34.39
N ASP A 601 53.82 5.60 -35.13
CA ASP A 601 53.19 6.91 -35.24
C ASP A 601 52.13 7.04 -34.14
N ARG A 602 52.57 7.58 -33.00
CA ARG A 602 51.73 8.12 -31.95
C ARG A 602 52.06 9.60 -31.76
N GLU A 603 51.10 10.44 -32.10
CA GLU A 603 51.09 11.84 -31.69
C GLU A 603 51.17 11.99 -30.16
N ARG A 604 52.13 12.81 -29.71
CA ARG A 604 52.43 13.10 -28.30
C ARG A 604 51.52 14.20 -27.73
N LYS A 605 51.07 14.00 -26.49
CA LYS A 605 50.55 15.04 -25.57
C LYS A 605 51.62 16.10 -25.24
N PRO A 606 51.22 17.28 -24.71
CA PRO A 606 52.03 17.97 -23.71
C PRO A 606 51.37 17.97 -22.31
N LYS A 607 52.16 17.60 -21.31
CA LYS A 607 51.84 17.72 -19.87
C LYS A 607 51.94 19.20 -19.44
N LYS A 608 50.96 19.71 -18.69
CA LYS A 608 51.09 20.93 -17.88
C LYS A 608 51.42 20.58 -16.43
N SER A 609 52.50 21.17 -15.94
CA SER A 609 52.94 21.18 -14.54
C SER A 609 52.25 22.30 -13.74
N LYS A 610 52.08 22.06 -12.44
CA LYS A 610 51.57 22.99 -11.42
C LYS A 610 52.55 24.12 -11.11
N LYS A 611 52.07 25.37 -10.98
CA LYS A 611 52.38 26.26 -9.82
C LYS A 611 51.43 27.48 -9.72
N LYS A 612 50.78 27.61 -8.55
CA LYS A 612 50.35 28.81 -7.74
C LYS A 612 49.94 30.10 -8.48
N LYS A 613 48.85 30.83 -8.15
CA LYS A 613 48.48 31.41 -6.82
C LYS A 613 47.13 32.22 -6.91
N LYS A 614 46.34 32.22 -5.82
CA LYS A 614 45.46 33.29 -5.21
C LYS A 614 44.24 33.85 -5.98
N GLU A 615 43.01 33.68 -5.43
CA GLU A 615 42.14 34.67 -4.70
C GLU A 615 41.45 35.65 -5.68
N SER A 616 40.16 36.02 -5.64
CA SER A 616 39.06 35.99 -4.65
C SER A 616 37.74 36.42 -5.35
N SER A 617 36.58 35.92 -4.89
CA SER A 617 35.40 36.68 -4.40
C SER A 617 34.39 37.25 -5.41
N SER A 618 33.11 37.11 -5.00
CA SER A 618 31.90 37.80 -5.45
C SER A 618 31.40 37.51 -6.86
N ASP A 619 30.12 37.58 -7.18
CA ASP A 619 28.82 37.59 -6.50
C ASP A 619 27.82 37.65 -7.66
N GLU A 620 26.57 37.23 -7.39
CA GLU A 620 25.34 37.66 -8.08
C GLU A 620 25.19 37.40 -9.60
N GLU A 621 24.25 36.51 -9.95
CA GLU A 621 22.85 36.87 -10.27
C GLU A 621 21.92 35.65 -10.15
#